data_AF-X1KZ19-F1
#
_entry.id   AF-X1KZ19-F1
#
_cell.length_a   1.000
_cell.length_b   1.000
_cell.length_c   1.000
_cell.angle_alpha   90.00
_cell.angle_beta   90.00
_cell.angle_gamma   90.00
#
_symmetry.space_group_name_H-M   'P 1'
#
loop_
_entity.id
_entity.type
_entity.pdbx_description
1 polymer ?
#
loop_
_entity_poly.entity_id
_entity_poly.type
_entity_poly.pdbx_seq_one_letter_code
_entity_poly.pdbx_strand_id
1 'polypeptide(L)'
;MFYTRTRGYESSLHSALDKNNIPTKVYLALIENVTNNLDTFGRYLNLKKRMLGVETLKYSDVYAPVVKGIDLKYTFDEAKELVLDSVKPLGSSYGRVAAKAFKERWIDVYPTPGKRAGAYSSGSAYDVHPYILLNYNGQYDDVSTLA
;
A
#
# COMPACT_ATOMS: atom_id res chain seq x y z
N MET A 1 24.35 -8.24 -12.52
CA MET A 1 25.82 -8.27 -12.67
C MET A 1 26.24 -8.47 -14.13
N PHE A 2 26.05 -9.64 -14.75
CA PHE A 2 26.44 -9.86 -16.16
C PHE A 2 25.77 -8.87 -17.13
N TYR A 3 24.43 -8.78 -17.10
CA TYR A 3 23.66 -7.88 -17.96
C TYR A 3 23.98 -6.40 -17.75
N THR A 4 24.31 -6.01 -16.52
CA THR A 4 24.71 -4.65 -16.17
C THR A 4 26.02 -4.26 -16.89
N ARG A 5 27.05 -5.10 -16.76
CA ARG A 5 28.38 -4.84 -17.33
C ARG A 5 28.38 -4.90 -18.86
N THR A 6 27.72 -5.91 -19.44
CA THR A 6 27.65 -6.10 -20.89
C THR A 6 26.87 -4.99 -21.61
N ARG A 7 25.97 -4.30 -20.91
CA ARG A 7 25.24 -3.13 -21.41
C ARG A 7 25.92 -1.80 -21.07
N GLY A 8 27.15 -1.81 -20.54
CA GLY A 8 27.94 -0.61 -20.29
C GLY A 8 27.53 0.21 -19.07
N TYR A 9 26.67 -0.31 -18.18
CA TYR A 9 26.30 0.41 -16.97
C TYR A 9 27.39 0.31 -15.89
N GLU A 10 27.64 1.44 -15.23
CA GLU A 10 28.64 1.56 -14.15
C GLU A 10 28.27 0.75 -12.89
N SER A 11 26.97 0.52 -12.65
CA SER A 11 26.50 -0.23 -11.48
C SER A 11 25.14 -0.87 -11.72
N SER A 12 24.79 -1.86 -10.90
CA SER A 12 23.46 -2.48 -10.92
C SER A 12 22.36 -1.46 -10.60
N LEU A 13 22.66 -0.47 -9.74
CA LEU A 13 21.75 0.63 -9.42
C LEU A 13 21.48 1.50 -10.64
N HIS A 14 22.55 1.92 -11.35
CA HIS A 14 22.42 2.70 -12.58
C HIS A 14 21.56 1.95 -13.60
N SER A 15 21.85 0.66 -13.85
CA SER A 15 21.07 -0.18 -14.77
C SER A 15 19.59 -0.32 -14.39
N ALA A 16 19.25 -0.37 -13.10
CA ALA A 16 17.87 -0.50 -12.65
C ALA A 16 17.06 0.79 -12.82
N LEU A 17 17.72 1.96 -12.74
CA LEU A 17 17.09 3.27 -12.76
C LEU A 17 16.99 3.87 -14.18
N ASP A 18 17.86 3.43 -15.10
CA ASP A 18 18.00 3.98 -16.45
C ASP A 18 16.70 3.92 -17.27
N LYS A 19 15.91 2.84 -17.17
CA LYS A 19 14.62 2.70 -17.89
C LYS A 19 13.67 3.87 -17.63
N ASN A 20 13.71 4.44 -16.43
CA ASN A 20 12.86 5.56 -16.03
C ASN A 20 13.61 6.90 -16.07
N ASN A 21 14.82 6.92 -16.63
CA ASN A 21 15.70 8.09 -16.69
C ASN A 21 15.93 8.73 -15.30
N ILE A 22 16.15 7.90 -14.28
CA ILE A 22 16.37 8.37 -12.90
C ILE A 22 17.89 8.41 -12.63
N PRO A 23 18.48 9.58 -12.38
CA PRO A 23 19.88 9.67 -11.97
C PRO A 23 20.11 8.96 -10.62
N THR A 24 21.20 8.23 -10.48
CA THR A 24 21.58 7.52 -9.23
C THR A 24 21.62 8.45 -8.01
N LYS A 25 22.01 9.72 -8.21
CA LYS A 25 21.99 10.76 -7.17
C LYS A 25 20.62 10.96 -6.53
N VAL A 26 19.52 10.79 -7.27
CA VAL A 26 18.15 10.94 -6.71
C VAL A 26 17.87 9.82 -5.71
N TYR A 27 18.23 8.59 -6.06
CA TYR A 27 18.08 7.44 -5.17
C TYR A 27 18.95 7.57 -3.91
N LEU A 28 20.21 7.98 -4.07
CA LEU A 28 21.11 8.17 -2.93
C LEU A 28 20.67 9.33 -2.04
N ALA A 29 20.19 10.43 -2.62
CA ALA A 29 19.65 11.55 -1.85
C ALA A 29 18.42 11.15 -1.04
N LEU A 30 17.57 10.24 -1.54
CA LEU A 30 16.46 9.71 -0.75
C LEU A 30 16.97 8.98 0.51
N ILE A 31 17.97 8.10 0.36
CA ILE A 31 18.55 7.36 1.49
C ILE A 31 19.15 8.33 2.50
N GLU A 32 19.96 9.28 2.03
CA GLU A 32 20.61 10.29 2.88
C GLU A 32 19.58 11.11 3.64
N ASN A 33 18.59 11.68 2.93
CA ASN A 33 17.57 12.52 3.55
C ASN A 33 16.71 11.76 4.55
N VAL A 34 16.28 10.52 4.24
CA VAL A 34 15.52 9.70 5.19
C VAL A 34 16.37 9.39 6.42
N THR A 35 17.63 9.00 6.22
CA THR A 35 18.55 8.65 7.32
C THR A 35 18.79 9.85 8.25
N ASN A 36 18.95 11.05 7.68
CA ASN A 36 19.17 12.27 8.44
C ASN A 36 17.93 12.75 9.22
N ASN A 37 16.74 12.20 8.93
CA ASN A 37 15.46 12.58 9.56
C ASN A 37 14.79 11.40 10.29
N LEU A 38 15.58 10.44 10.79
CA LEU A 38 15.07 9.27 11.54
C LEU A 38 14.64 9.61 12.98
N ASP A 39 14.94 10.81 13.46
CA ASP A 39 14.54 11.30 14.79
C ASP A 39 13.02 11.23 15.00
N THR A 40 12.25 11.58 13.97
CA THR A 40 10.78 11.51 13.99
C THR A 40 10.28 10.07 14.13
N PHE A 41 10.93 9.13 13.43
CA PHE A 41 10.62 7.71 13.55
C PHE A 41 11.02 7.17 14.94
N GLY A 42 12.17 7.59 15.47
CA GLY A 42 12.59 7.27 16.84
C GLY A 42 11.59 7.79 17.89
N ARG A 43 11.06 9.01 17.71
CA ARG A 43 10.01 9.58 18.56
C ARG A 43 8.74 8.72 18.54
N TYR A 44 8.33 8.25 17.36
CA TYR A 44 7.18 7.33 17.21
C TYR A 44 7.40 6.01 17.97
N LEU A 45 8.56 5.37 17.80
CA LEU A 45 8.88 4.11 18.50
C LEU A 45 8.90 4.30 20.02
N ASN A 46 9.43 5.42 20.51
CA ASN A 46 9.41 5.75 21.94
C ASN A 46 7.98 5.95 22.47
N LEU A 47 7.11 6.61 21.70
CA LEU A 47 5.69 6.74 22.05
C LEU A 47 5.03 5.36 22.12
N LYS A 48 5.24 4.51 21.11
CA LYS A 48 4.69 3.16 21.05
C LYS A 48 5.15 2.31 22.24
N LYS A 49 6.44 2.35 22.58
CA LYS A 49 7.02 1.70 23.77
C LYS A 49 6.27 2.10 25.05
N ARG A 50 6.05 3.40 25.27
CA ARG A 50 5.31 3.91 26.44
C ARG A 50 3.86 3.42 26.46
N MET A 51 3.17 3.48 25.32
CA MET A 51 1.78 3.05 25.22
C MET A 51 1.60 1.55 25.46
N LEU A 52 2.56 0.72 25.03
CA LEU A 52 2.56 -0.72 25.29
C LEU A 52 3.01 -1.09 26.70
N GLY A 53 3.62 -0.16 27.45
CA GLY A 53 4.11 -0.40 28.80
C GLY A 53 5.30 -1.36 28.87
N VAL A 54 6.09 -1.47 27.79
CA VAL A 54 7.23 -2.39 27.71
C VAL A 54 8.55 -1.69 28.03
N GLU A 55 9.45 -2.38 28.72
CA GLU A 55 10.77 -1.86 29.06
C GLU A 55 11.70 -1.76 27.84
N THR A 56 11.58 -2.68 26.89
CA THR A 56 12.32 -2.69 25.62
C THR A 56 11.36 -3.04 24.50
N LEU A 57 11.34 -2.23 23.43
CA LEU A 57 10.52 -2.48 22.25
C LEU A 57 11.21 -3.53 21.38
N LYS A 58 10.66 -4.74 21.33
CA LYS A 58 11.15 -5.83 20.47
C LYS A 58 10.58 -5.70 19.06
N TYR A 59 11.16 -6.42 18.10
CA TYR A 59 10.69 -6.40 16.71
C TYR A 59 9.21 -6.83 16.56
N SER A 60 8.77 -7.81 17.35
CA SER A 60 7.35 -8.21 17.39
C SER A 60 6.42 -7.08 17.83
N ASP A 61 6.88 -6.23 18.76
CA ASP A 61 6.08 -5.16 19.34
C ASP A 61 5.85 -4.01 18.35
N VAL A 62 6.71 -3.90 17.31
CA VAL A 62 6.55 -2.92 16.23
C VAL A 62 5.21 -3.12 15.50
N TYR A 63 4.74 -4.36 15.39
CA TYR A 63 3.48 -4.72 14.72
C TYR A 63 2.31 -4.90 15.69
N ALA A 64 2.56 -4.90 17.00
CA ALA A 64 1.51 -5.06 17.99
C ALA A 64 0.55 -3.85 17.99
N PRO A 65 -0.77 -4.07 18.12
CA PRO A 65 -1.74 -3.00 18.29
C PRO A 65 -1.52 -2.30 19.63
N VAL A 66 -1.51 -0.97 19.62
CA VAL A 66 -1.31 -0.15 20.83
C VAL A 66 -2.59 0.05 21.63
N VAL A 67 -3.75 -0.05 20.98
CA VAL A 67 -5.06 0.06 21.61
C VAL A 67 -5.66 -1.33 21.75
N LYS A 68 -6.08 -1.68 22.96
CA LYS A 68 -6.66 -2.99 23.27
C LYS A 68 -8.14 -3.03 22.89
N GLY A 69 -8.61 -4.20 22.47
CA GLY A 69 -10.05 -4.49 22.31
C GLY A 69 -10.71 -3.90 21.06
N ILE A 70 -9.93 -3.53 20.05
CA ILE A 70 -10.46 -3.12 18.75
C ILE A 70 -10.66 -4.37 17.88
N ASP A 71 -11.90 -4.82 17.75
CA ASP A 71 -12.34 -5.81 16.75
C ASP A 71 -13.33 -5.12 15.81
N LEU A 72 -12.82 -4.21 14.98
CA LEU A 72 -13.63 -3.52 13.99
C LEU A 72 -13.84 -4.46 12.80
N LYS A 73 -15.11 -4.74 12.52
CA LYS A 73 -15.51 -5.50 11.34
C LYS A 73 -16.36 -4.64 10.43
N TYR A 74 -16.08 -4.77 9.14
CA TYR A 74 -16.74 -4.01 8.09
C TYR A 74 -17.30 -4.99 7.07
N THR A 75 -18.60 -4.96 6.85
CA THR A 75 -19.21 -5.55 5.68
C THR A 75 -18.65 -4.89 4.41
N PHE A 76 -18.75 -5.56 3.27
CA PHE A 76 -18.26 -4.99 2.01
C PHE A 76 -19.03 -3.72 1.61
N ASP A 77 -20.33 -3.65 1.95
CA ASP A 77 -21.14 -2.46 1.68
C ASP A 77 -20.72 -1.26 2.55
N GLU A 78 -20.45 -1.48 3.85
CA GLU A 78 -19.87 -0.43 4.71
C GLU A 78 -18.51 0.03 4.21
N ALA A 79 -17.65 -0.90 3.76
CA ALA A 79 -16.35 -0.55 3.18
C ALA A 79 -16.49 0.29 1.91
N LYS A 80 -17.41 -0.06 1.01
CA LYS A 80 -17.72 0.73 -0.19
C LYS A 80 -18.15 2.15 0.16
N GLU A 81 -19.04 2.32 1.13
CA GLU A 81 -19.48 3.64 1.56
C GLU A 81 -18.33 4.46 2.14
N LEU A 82 -17.51 3.86 3.01
CA LEU A 82 -16.33 4.50 3.59
C LEU A 82 -15.32 4.93 2.53
N VAL A 83 -15.06 4.09 1.51
CA VAL A 83 -14.14 4.41 0.41
C VAL A 83 -14.70 5.53 -0.46
N LEU A 84 -15.98 5.50 -0.82
CA LEU A 84 -16.59 6.57 -1.63
C LEU A 84 -16.62 7.91 -0.88
N ASP A 85 -16.79 7.87 0.44
CA ASP A 85 -16.74 9.05 1.29
C ASP A 85 -15.32 9.60 1.46
N SER A 86 -14.32 8.74 1.61
CA SER A 86 -12.92 9.15 1.80
C SER A 86 -12.32 9.84 0.56
N VAL A 87 -12.81 9.51 -0.63
CA VAL A 87 -12.32 10.08 -1.90
C VAL A 87 -13.06 11.34 -2.35
N LYS A 88 -14.08 11.81 -1.60
CA LYS A 88 -14.79 13.07 -1.91
C LYS A 88 -13.84 14.28 -2.13
N PRO A 89 -12.74 14.45 -1.36
CA PRO A 89 -11.79 15.56 -1.58
C PRO A 89 -11.07 15.50 -2.93
N LEU A 90 -11.04 14.34 -3.61
CA LEU A 90 -10.42 14.17 -4.93
C LEU A 90 -11.33 14.67 -6.08
N GLY A 91 -12.55 15.09 -5.76
CA GLY A 91 -13.50 15.69 -6.70
C GLY A 91 -14.51 14.69 -7.28
N SER A 92 -15.60 15.24 -7.81
CA SER A 92 -16.76 14.46 -8.26
C SER A 92 -16.50 13.62 -9.51
N SER A 93 -15.54 14.00 -10.35
CA SER A 93 -15.07 13.16 -11.47
C SER A 93 -14.47 11.86 -10.96
N TYR A 94 -13.57 11.92 -9.98
CA TYR A 94 -12.92 10.76 -9.37
C TYR A 94 -13.94 9.85 -8.69
N GLY A 95 -14.78 10.41 -7.81
CA GLY A 95 -15.81 9.65 -7.10
C GLY A 95 -16.80 8.94 -8.02
N ARG A 96 -17.16 9.54 -9.17
CA ARG A 96 -18.03 8.90 -10.17
C ARG A 96 -17.39 7.65 -10.79
N VAL A 97 -16.08 7.69 -11.07
CA VAL A 97 -15.37 6.53 -11.61
C VAL A 97 -15.25 5.42 -10.56
N ALA A 98 -14.90 5.78 -9.32
CA ALA A 98 -14.86 4.82 -8.21
C ALA A 98 -16.24 4.16 -7.98
N ALA A 99 -17.32 4.95 -7.94
CA ALA A 99 -18.68 4.42 -7.80
C ALA A 99 -19.09 3.49 -8.96
N LYS A 100 -18.63 3.79 -10.18
CA LYS A 100 -18.85 2.94 -11.35
C LYS A 100 -18.20 1.57 -11.17
N ALA A 101 -16.97 1.50 -10.63
CA ALA A 101 -16.28 0.23 -10.37
C ALA A 101 -17.06 -0.71 -9.46
N PHE A 102 -17.66 -0.17 -8.40
CA PHE A 102 -18.54 -0.91 -7.50
C PHE A 102 -19.85 -1.36 -8.15
N LYS A 103 -20.40 -0.55 -9.07
CA LYS A 103 -21.68 -0.84 -9.74
C LYS A 103 -21.54 -1.86 -10.88
N GLU A 104 -20.44 -1.82 -11.60
CA GLU A 104 -20.24 -2.56 -12.86
C GLU A 104 -19.37 -3.82 -12.71
N ARG A 105 -19.25 -4.35 -11.49
CA ARG A 105 -18.54 -5.62 -11.20
C ARG A 105 -17.08 -5.63 -11.65
N TRP A 106 -16.37 -4.51 -11.48
CA TRP A 106 -14.93 -4.46 -11.77
C TRP A 106 -14.10 -5.22 -10.72
N ILE A 107 -14.70 -5.51 -9.56
CA ILE A 107 -14.04 -6.06 -8.38
C ILE A 107 -14.48 -7.51 -8.15
N ASP A 108 -13.52 -8.43 -8.11
CA ASP A 108 -13.70 -9.80 -7.61
C ASP A 108 -13.34 -9.84 -6.11
N VAL A 109 -14.37 -9.79 -5.26
CA VAL A 109 -14.28 -9.32 -3.86
C VAL A 109 -13.77 -10.35 -2.86
N TYR A 110 -14.38 -11.53 -2.84
CA TYR A 110 -14.24 -12.47 -1.72
C TYR A 110 -13.19 -13.56 -2.01
N PRO A 111 -12.53 -14.09 -0.98
CA PRO A 111 -11.67 -15.26 -1.14
C PRO A 111 -12.49 -16.48 -1.57
N THR A 112 -11.96 -17.24 -2.52
CA THR A 112 -12.53 -18.52 -2.97
C THR A 112 -11.43 -19.58 -3.10
N PRO A 113 -11.77 -20.89 -3.00
CA PRO A 113 -10.77 -21.96 -3.15
C PRO A 113 -10.00 -21.84 -4.47
N GLY A 114 -8.67 -21.81 -4.39
CA GLY A 114 -7.79 -21.68 -5.55
C GLY A 114 -7.64 -20.25 -6.09
N LYS A 115 -8.31 -19.25 -5.50
CA LYS A 115 -8.10 -17.84 -5.87
C LYS A 115 -6.70 -17.37 -5.48
N ARG A 116 -6.12 -16.52 -6.33
CA ARG A 116 -4.81 -15.92 -6.08
C ARG A 116 -4.85 -15.07 -4.81
N ALA A 117 -3.83 -15.20 -3.97
CA ALA A 117 -3.69 -14.43 -2.74
C ALA A 117 -3.36 -12.94 -2.99
N GLY A 118 -3.59 -12.12 -1.96
CA GLY A 118 -3.33 -10.68 -2.00
C GLY A 118 -4.43 -9.89 -2.73
N ALA A 119 -4.07 -8.70 -3.19
CA ALA A 119 -4.93 -7.84 -4.00
C ALA A 119 -4.12 -7.16 -5.10
N TYR A 120 -4.74 -6.86 -6.25
CA TYR A 120 -4.11 -6.07 -7.31
C TYR A 120 -5.15 -5.47 -8.26
N SER A 121 -4.73 -4.44 -8.99
CA SER A 121 -5.45 -3.88 -10.13
C SER A 121 -4.75 -4.31 -11.44
N SER A 122 -5.51 -4.76 -12.42
CA SER A 122 -5.05 -5.14 -13.75
C SER A 122 -5.74 -4.30 -14.81
N GLY A 123 -4.94 -3.60 -15.62
CA GLY A 123 -5.38 -2.83 -16.79
C GLY A 123 -4.78 -3.36 -18.09
N SER A 124 -4.47 -4.66 -18.16
CA SER A 124 -3.71 -5.24 -19.29
C SER A 124 -4.42 -5.18 -20.64
N ALA A 125 -5.73 -4.96 -20.65
CA ALA A 125 -6.51 -4.74 -21.87
C ALA A 125 -6.81 -3.23 -21.99
N TYR A 126 -6.31 -2.63 -23.07
CA TYR A 126 -6.28 -1.17 -23.27
C TYR A 126 -7.69 -0.55 -23.37
N ASP A 127 -8.64 -1.24 -24.00
CA ASP A 127 -9.98 -0.72 -24.30
C ASP A 127 -11.06 -1.12 -23.30
N VAL A 128 -10.67 -1.64 -22.13
CA VAL A 128 -11.62 -2.05 -21.08
C VAL A 128 -11.30 -1.38 -19.76
N HIS A 129 -12.31 -1.31 -18.89
CA HIS A 129 -12.12 -0.88 -17.51
C HIS A 129 -11.14 -1.80 -16.77
N PRO A 130 -10.44 -1.32 -15.72
CA PRO A 130 -9.57 -2.18 -14.93
C PRO A 130 -10.37 -3.28 -14.24
N TYR A 131 -9.69 -4.38 -13.96
CA TYR A 131 -10.18 -5.44 -13.07
C TYR A 131 -9.40 -5.41 -11.77
N ILE A 132 -10.13 -5.51 -10.66
CA ILE A 132 -9.56 -5.48 -9.31
C ILE A 132 -9.81 -6.86 -8.69
N LEU A 133 -8.73 -7.53 -8.30
CA LEU A 133 -8.80 -8.74 -7.49
C LEU A 133 -8.60 -8.36 -6.03
N LEU A 134 -9.52 -8.82 -5.18
CA LEU A 134 -9.49 -8.62 -3.74
C LEU A 134 -9.76 -9.94 -3.02
N ASN A 135 -9.28 -10.04 -1.78
CA ASN A 135 -9.60 -11.13 -0.85
C ASN A 135 -10.10 -10.52 0.46
N TYR A 136 -11.34 -10.02 0.45
CA TYR A 136 -11.93 -9.24 1.53
C TYR A 136 -12.41 -10.13 2.70
N ASN A 137 -11.90 -9.88 3.91
CA ASN A 137 -12.23 -10.61 5.15
C ASN A 137 -12.90 -9.72 6.22
N GLY A 138 -13.28 -8.50 5.86
CA GLY A 138 -13.98 -7.56 6.72
C GLY A 138 -13.12 -6.86 7.77
N GLN A 139 -11.79 -6.86 7.62
CA GLN A 139 -10.88 -6.14 8.50
C GLN A 139 -10.65 -4.71 8.01
N TYR A 140 -10.21 -3.81 8.90
CA TYR A 140 -9.86 -2.44 8.52
C TYR A 140 -8.83 -2.40 7.36
N ASP A 141 -7.81 -3.26 7.41
CA ASP A 141 -6.79 -3.34 6.36
C ASP A 141 -7.38 -3.75 5.00
N ASP A 142 -8.50 -4.49 4.98
CA ASP A 142 -9.21 -4.82 3.75
C ASP A 142 -9.93 -3.59 3.17
N VAL A 143 -10.50 -2.73 4.02
CA VAL A 143 -11.08 -1.44 3.62
C VAL A 143 -9.99 -0.52 3.05
N SER A 144 -8.82 -0.47 3.71
CA SER A 144 -7.68 0.30 3.21
C SER A 144 -7.10 -0.27 1.91
N THR A 145 -7.17 -1.58 1.70
CA THR A 145 -6.70 -2.23 0.46
C THR A 145 -7.69 -2.01 -0.71
N LEU A 146 -8.98 -1.83 -0.40
CA LEU A 146 -10.02 -1.52 -1.37
C LEU A 146 -9.96 -0.07 -1.88
N ALA A 147 -9.51 0.86 -1.04
CA ALA A 147 -9.42 2.31 -1.33
C ALA A 147 -8.33 2.64 -2.37
#